data_AF-C3YG71-F1
#
_entry.id   AF-C3YG71-F1
#
_cell.length_a   1.000
_cell.length_b   1.000
_cell.length_c   1.000
_cell.angle_alpha   90.00
_cell.angle_beta   90.00
_cell.angle_gamma   90.00
#
_symmetry.space_group_name_H-M   'P 1'
#
loop_
_entity.id
_entity.type
_entity.pdbx_description
1 polymer ?
#
loop_
_entity_poly.entity_id
_entity_poly.type
_entity_poly.pdbx_seq_one_letter_code
_entity_poly.pdbx_strand_id
1 'polypeptide(L)'
;MAVWGCAAVSLLLVTLCQGAPTEVVQKDMDIILAPEVGLQTLPNSTKVPDGSLSREKRVAILATLAAIAPIASAVFGAGSFIYGVVNGQQRLAELREINRKLDRLDRKLDQLQQQLGDVQFGQQWLEGAVLYGRDIQRLNYFINYLDNNLNLGSNGRLVPANGAANWANAVLDLGADGVGQVLLNLHDMMMGTSGIFGRNSLFVLYESRLDQDSDDYWSKVRQFLEFAFSIQTAGYASWATALNIKGRQGEVAAVVARGRNRLNAQRRFLQRYTKQWPTGTYGLPRTNTGCPVAAGARWRTGVRTHDTEDDDASNQWTDGLHFDGGFGRNNMKQKFCMKTTSREGDGNWPRGSYCIFKKGGCPGGFQSGEIYWDDEDDDNKNSRSGEVPDGTYNGNTLIRYCCRNDGSANRHISLPNRSPFYLFRYRQGCQKVAGMNVREEFFRWDDEDDDNGNRRQGAHPYDDGGNSNHRLHYCYYSQ
;
A
#
# COMPACT_ATOMS: atom_id res chain seq x y z
N MET A 1 -2.36 25.67 57.15
CA MET A 1 -3.21 26.82 57.54
C MET A 1 -4.08 27.18 56.35
N ALA A 2 -5.38 27.18 56.56
CA ALA A 2 -6.42 27.25 55.55
C ALA A 2 -6.90 28.70 55.27
N VAL A 3 -7.75 28.82 54.24
CA VAL A 3 -8.84 29.82 54.05
C VAL A 3 -8.49 31.09 53.22
N TRP A 4 -9.21 31.53 52.16
CA TRP A 4 -10.40 31.07 51.39
C TRP A 4 -10.63 31.93 50.13
N GLY A 5 -11.54 31.48 49.24
CA GLY A 5 -12.41 32.33 48.40
C GLY A 5 -12.73 31.76 47.00
N CYS A 6 -13.43 30.62 46.85
CA CYS A 6 -14.90 30.44 46.70
C CYS A 6 -15.59 31.07 45.45
N ALA A 7 -16.08 30.21 44.54
CA ALA A 7 -17.47 30.07 44.03
C ALA A 7 -17.45 29.35 42.65
N ALA A 8 -17.81 28.06 42.56
CA ALA A 8 -19.17 27.50 42.33
C ALA A 8 -19.68 27.81 40.90
N VAL A 9 -20.09 26.88 40.03
CA VAL A 9 -21.08 25.78 40.12
C VAL A 9 -20.78 24.81 38.92
N SER A 10 -20.44 23.52 39.10
CA SER A 10 -21.31 22.32 39.24
C SER A 10 -22.21 22.07 38.00
N LEU A 11 -22.49 20.87 37.47
CA LEU A 11 -22.39 19.44 37.82
C LEU A 11 -22.85 18.68 36.53
N LEU A 12 -22.28 17.58 36.01
CA LEU A 12 -22.48 16.15 36.34
C LEU A 12 -21.76 15.36 35.21
N LEU A 13 -20.65 14.62 35.41
CA LEU A 13 -20.46 13.24 35.92
C LEU A 13 -21.29 12.13 35.21
N VAL A 14 -20.67 11.26 34.38
CA VAL A 14 -20.05 9.93 34.69
C VAL A 14 -21.13 8.83 34.72
N THR A 15 -21.03 7.70 33.99
CA THR A 15 -20.33 6.43 34.32
C THR A 15 -20.71 5.42 33.19
N LEU A 16 -19.85 4.56 32.60
CA LEU A 16 -19.50 3.21 33.07
C LEU A 16 -18.55 2.50 32.07
N CYS A 17 -17.44 1.97 32.57
CA CYS A 17 -16.69 0.83 32.02
C CYS A 17 -16.47 -0.19 33.16
N GLN A 18 -16.82 -1.46 32.93
CA GLN A 18 -16.38 -2.70 33.60
C GLN A 18 -17.12 -3.84 32.84
N GLY A 19 -16.49 -4.80 32.18
CA GLY A 19 -15.79 -5.98 32.74
C GLY A 19 -16.59 -7.25 32.40
N ALA A 20 -16.01 -8.18 31.60
CA ALA A 20 -16.56 -9.49 31.16
C ALA A 20 -16.60 -10.54 32.33
N PRO A 21 -17.02 -11.84 32.20
CA PRO A 21 -17.19 -12.71 31.01
C PRO A 21 -18.31 -13.81 31.02
N THR A 22 -18.24 -14.72 30.02
CA THR A 22 -18.72 -16.14 29.89
C THR A 22 -20.09 -16.53 29.26
N GLU A 23 -19.94 -17.24 28.12
CA GLU A 23 -20.56 -18.50 27.64
C GLU A 23 -22.04 -18.68 27.18
N VAL A 24 -22.14 -19.12 25.91
CA VAL A 24 -22.93 -20.25 25.34
C VAL A 24 -24.45 -20.09 25.19
N VAL A 25 -24.94 -20.12 23.93
CA VAL A 25 -25.80 -21.18 23.33
C VAL A 25 -26.28 -20.74 21.92
N GLN A 26 -26.20 -21.71 21.03
CA GLN A 26 -26.53 -21.82 19.61
C GLN A 26 -28.04 -22.03 19.36
N LYS A 27 -28.63 -21.41 18.32
CA LYS A 27 -29.54 -22.06 17.34
C LYS A 27 -30.15 -21.12 16.29
N ASP A 28 -29.97 -21.52 15.03
CA ASP A 28 -30.92 -21.62 13.91
C ASP A 28 -32.25 -20.82 13.98
N MET A 29 -32.58 -20.08 12.91
CA MET A 29 -33.40 -20.59 11.79
C MET A 29 -34.03 -19.43 10.99
N ASP A 30 -33.97 -19.58 9.67
CA ASP A 30 -34.63 -18.76 8.64
C ASP A 30 -36.15 -18.60 8.80
N ILE A 31 -36.70 -17.66 8.01
CA ILE A 31 -38.05 -17.56 7.37
C ILE A 31 -38.58 -16.12 7.54
N ILE A 32 -38.53 -15.26 6.52
CA ILE A 32 -39.42 -15.14 5.34
C ILE A 32 -40.80 -14.50 5.68
N LEU A 33 -41.08 -13.41 4.95
CA LEU A 33 -42.36 -12.75 4.60
C LEU A 33 -43.03 -11.75 5.58
N ALA A 34 -43.16 -10.53 5.06
CA ALA A 34 -44.15 -9.53 5.47
C ALA A 34 -45.58 -9.95 5.09
N PRO A 35 -46.59 -9.34 5.74
CA PRO A 35 -47.60 -8.65 4.94
C PRO A 35 -48.04 -7.28 5.52
N GLU A 36 -48.58 -6.45 4.62
CA GLU A 36 -49.21 -5.15 4.87
C GLU A 36 -50.55 -5.26 5.62
N VAL A 37 -50.85 -4.29 6.50
CA VAL A 37 -52.20 -3.68 6.68
C VAL A 37 -51.99 -2.22 7.13
N GLY A 38 -52.65 -1.26 6.46
CA GLY A 38 -52.66 0.16 6.83
C GLY A 38 -53.97 0.62 7.46
N LEU A 39 -53.94 1.75 8.20
CA LEU A 39 -54.79 2.93 7.98
C LEU A 39 -54.40 4.10 8.93
N GLN A 40 -54.07 5.23 8.28
CA GLN A 40 -54.12 6.67 8.63
C GLN A 40 -54.57 7.10 10.05
N THR A 41 -53.95 8.11 10.69
CA THR A 41 -54.05 9.54 10.34
C THR A 41 -53.10 10.43 11.17
N LEU A 42 -52.45 11.42 10.54
CA LEU A 42 -52.48 12.89 10.81
C LEU A 42 -51.28 13.62 10.14
N PRO A 43 -51.38 14.93 9.82
CA PRO A 43 -50.88 15.50 8.56
C PRO A 43 -49.62 16.40 8.67
N ASN A 44 -49.05 16.65 7.49
CA ASN A 44 -48.20 17.77 7.08
C ASN A 44 -46.94 18.09 7.91
N SER A 45 -45.81 17.53 7.48
CA SER A 45 -44.56 18.28 7.45
C SER A 45 -44.13 18.47 6.00
N THR A 46 -43.96 19.73 5.63
CA THR A 46 -43.45 20.22 4.34
C THR A 46 -42.23 19.42 3.90
N LYS A 47 -42.30 18.86 2.69
CA LYS A 47 -41.15 18.31 1.95
C LYS A 47 -40.01 19.34 1.97
N VAL A 48 -38.91 18.98 2.63
CA VAL A 48 -37.59 19.54 2.29
C VAL A 48 -37.27 19.04 0.87
N PRO A 49 -37.01 19.92 -0.11
CA PRO A 49 -36.71 19.46 -1.47
C PRO A 49 -35.43 18.63 -1.47
N ASP A 50 -35.56 17.41 -1.96
CA ASP A 50 -34.48 16.51 -2.34
C ASP A 50 -33.45 17.27 -3.19
N GLY A 51 -32.22 17.38 -2.68
CA GLY A 51 -31.10 18.13 -3.24
C GLY A 51 -30.50 17.52 -4.50
N SER A 52 -31.33 16.96 -5.38
CA SER A 52 -30.95 16.52 -6.73
C SER A 52 -30.81 17.72 -7.68
N LEU A 53 -30.07 18.76 -7.27
CA LEU A 53 -29.68 19.87 -8.13
C LEU A 53 -28.45 19.48 -8.97
N SER A 54 -28.78 18.66 -9.97
CA SER A 54 -28.09 18.19 -11.16
C SER A 54 -26.55 18.12 -11.16
N ARG A 55 -26.09 16.88 -11.34
CA ARG A 55 -24.80 16.44 -11.92
C ARG A 55 -24.30 17.32 -13.10
N GLU A 56 -25.18 18.02 -13.79
CA GLU A 56 -24.88 18.98 -14.85
C GLU A 56 -24.24 20.28 -14.35
N LYS A 57 -24.59 20.79 -13.16
CA LYS A 57 -23.93 21.97 -12.56
C LYS A 57 -22.48 21.66 -12.13
N ARG A 58 -22.26 20.47 -11.57
CA ARG A 58 -20.91 19.95 -11.25
C ARG A 58 -20.05 19.79 -12.52
N VAL A 59 -20.64 19.26 -13.59
CA VAL A 59 -19.98 19.13 -14.91
C VAL A 59 -19.69 20.50 -15.53
N ALA A 60 -20.55 21.50 -15.34
CA ALA A 60 -20.30 22.86 -15.80
C ALA A 60 -19.09 23.45 -15.08
N ILE A 61 -19.08 23.60 -13.75
CA ILE A 61 -17.96 24.22 -12.97
C ILE A 61 -16.62 23.53 -13.25
N LEU A 62 -16.63 22.21 -13.45
CA LEU A 62 -15.45 21.43 -13.82
C LEU A 62 -15.11 21.51 -15.33
N ALA A 63 -16.04 21.95 -16.19
CA ALA A 63 -15.76 22.41 -17.55
C ALA A 63 -15.11 23.81 -17.58
N THR A 64 -15.21 24.66 -16.54
CA THR A 64 -14.27 25.80 -16.37
C THR A 64 -12.86 25.31 -16.08
N LEU A 65 -12.73 24.19 -15.37
CA LEU A 65 -11.45 23.46 -15.25
C LEU A 65 -11.05 22.78 -16.58
N ALA A 66 -11.91 22.72 -17.60
CA ALA A 66 -11.56 22.27 -18.95
C ALA A 66 -10.90 23.38 -19.81
N ALA A 67 -11.06 24.68 -19.48
CA ALA A 67 -10.14 25.72 -19.96
C ALA A 67 -8.74 25.61 -19.32
N ILE A 68 -8.63 24.78 -18.26
CA ILE A 68 -7.45 24.44 -17.47
C ILE A 68 -7.10 22.94 -17.68
N ALA A 69 -7.75 22.25 -18.63
CA ALA A 69 -7.43 20.88 -19.03
C ALA A 69 -5.93 20.65 -19.26
N PRO A 70 -5.19 21.54 -19.94
CA PRO A 70 -3.75 21.36 -20.10
C PRO A 70 -2.97 21.47 -18.78
N ILE A 71 -3.50 22.08 -17.71
CA ILE A 71 -2.81 22.22 -16.42
C ILE A 71 -2.98 20.95 -15.59
N ALA A 72 -4.20 20.39 -15.56
CA ALA A 72 -4.39 19.07 -15.00
C ALA A 72 -3.58 18.02 -15.81
N SER A 73 -3.66 18.00 -17.14
CA SER A 73 -2.87 17.06 -17.95
C SER A 73 -1.35 17.30 -17.93
N ALA A 74 -0.89 18.55 -17.75
CA ALA A 74 0.53 18.87 -17.65
C ALA A 74 1.10 18.64 -16.25
N VAL A 75 0.30 18.67 -15.18
CA VAL A 75 0.76 18.19 -13.85
C VAL A 75 0.54 16.68 -13.70
N PHE A 76 -0.52 16.14 -14.32
CA PHE A 76 -1.09 14.80 -14.07
C PHE A 76 -1.17 13.96 -15.35
N GLY A 77 -0.03 13.59 -15.94
CA GLY A 77 0.00 12.44 -16.86
C GLY A 77 -0.84 11.30 -16.26
N ALA A 78 -1.88 10.88 -16.97
CA ALA A 78 -2.96 10.11 -16.41
C ALA A 78 -2.56 8.68 -16.03
N GLY A 79 -3.25 8.15 -15.01
CA GLY A 79 -3.17 6.77 -14.59
C GLY A 79 -2.62 6.63 -13.18
N SER A 80 -3.52 6.48 -12.21
CA SER A 80 -3.28 5.99 -10.84
C SER A 80 -2.10 6.67 -10.11
N PHE A 81 -2.39 7.69 -9.30
CA PHE A 81 -1.46 8.70 -8.78
C PHE A 81 -0.17 8.15 -8.09
N ILE A 82 -0.14 6.88 -7.67
CA ILE A 82 1.01 6.21 -7.02
C ILE A 82 1.65 5.12 -7.91
N TYR A 83 1.01 4.71 -8.99
CA TYR A 83 1.46 3.60 -9.84
C TYR A 83 2.12 4.13 -11.11
N GLY A 84 3.25 3.52 -11.48
CA GLY A 84 3.90 3.86 -12.72
C GLY A 84 3.11 3.30 -13.90
N VAL A 85 2.56 4.14 -14.76
CA VAL A 85 2.19 3.72 -16.12
C VAL A 85 2.61 4.77 -17.15
N VAL A 86 3.16 4.20 -18.22
CA VAL A 86 3.67 4.77 -19.47
C VAL A 86 2.52 5.11 -20.43
N ASN A 87 2.78 6.07 -21.32
CA ASN A 87 2.01 6.52 -22.51
C ASN A 87 0.91 7.58 -22.32
N GLY A 88 1.26 8.81 -22.71
CA GLY A 88 0.40 9.99 -22.65
C GLY A 88 -0.39 10.25 -23.93
N GLN A 89 -1.49 9.53 -24.18
CA GLN A 89 -2.28 9.74 -25.40
C GLN A 89 -3.83 9.72 -25.33
N GLN A 90 -4.50 9.97 -24.19
CA GLN A 90 -5.99 10.02 -24.17
C GLN A 90 -6.60 11.25 -23.47
N ARG A 91 -6.52 12.40 -24.16
CA ARG A 91 -6.72 13.77 -23.63
C ARG A 91 -8.14 14.33 -23.40
N LEU A 92 -9.23 13.56 -23.39
CA LEU A 92 -10.57 14.16 -23.10
C LEU A 92 -11.53 13.34 -22.23
N ALA A 93 -11.28 12.04 -22.05
CA ALA A 93 -12.04 11.22 -21.09
C ALA A 93 -11.61 11.48 -19.62
N GLU A 94 -10.38 11.96 -19.43
CA GLU A 94 -9.72 12.16 -18.12
C GLU A 94 -10.36 13.26 -17.25
N LEU A 95 -10.93 14.31 -17.87
CA LEU A 95 -11.57 15.41 -17.14
C LEU A 95 -12.84 14.96 -16.40
N ARG A 96 -13.61 14.03 -16.98
CA ARG A 96 -14.77 13.41 -16.29
C ARG A 96 -14.34 12.50 -15.13
N GLU A 97 -13.11 12.03 -15.14
CA GLU A 97 -12.57 11.17 -14.08
C GLU A 97 -11.99 11.96 -12.91
N ILE A 98 -11.40 13.14 -13.15
CA ILE A 98 -11.03 14.10 -12.09
C ILE A 98 -12.27 14.46 -11.26
N ASN A 99 -13.41 14.67 -11.91
CA ASN A 99 -14.68 14.99 -11.25
C ASN A 99 -15.18 13.85 -10.34
N ARG A 100 -15.11 12.59 -10.82
CA ARG A 100 -15.43 11.41 -10.01
C ARG A 100 -14.43 11.19 -8.87
N LYS A 101 -13.17 11.59 -9.06
CA LYS A 101 -12.11 11.50 -8.04
C LYS A 101 -12.27 12.54 -6.94
N LEU A 102 -12.82 13.73 -7.24
CA LEU A 102 -13.17 14.75 -6.25
C LEU A 102 -14.35 14.31 -5.36
N ASP A 103 -15.42 13.74 -5.93
CA ASP A 103 -16.52 13.12 -5.15
C ASP A 103 -16.02 11.94 -4.29
N ARG A 104 -14.99 11.23 -4.75
CA ARG A 104 -14.33 10.16 -4.00
C ARG A 104 -13.39 10.72 -2.93
N LEU A 105 -12.87 11.94 -3.12
CA LEU A 105 -11.99 12.61 -2.18
C LEU A 105 -12.75 13.07 -0.95
N ASP A 106 -13.94 13.63 -1.15
CA ASP A 106 -14.82 14.09 -0.07
C ASP A 106 -15.20 12.93 0.87
N ARG A 107 -15.67 11.80 0.30
CA ARG A 107 -15.93 10.58 1.10
C ARG A 107 -14.69 9.97 1.75
N LYS A 108 -13.54 10.03 1.08
CA LYS A 108 -12.26 9.53 1.64
C LYS A 108 -11.70 10.44 2.72
N LEU A 109 -11.97 11.74 2.63
CA LEU A 109 -11.58 12.73 3.62
C LEU A 109 -12.32 12.46 4.93
N ASP A 110 -13.63 12.26 4.89
CA ASP A 110 -14.42 11.93 6.09
C ASP A 110 -13.93 10.63 6.75
N GLN A 111 -13.68 9.61 5.93
CA GLN A 111 -13.13 8.33 6.39
C GLN A 111 -11.71 8.47 6.97
N LEU A 112 -10.83 9.23 6.31
CA LEU A 112 -9.46 9.43 6.77
C LEU A 112 -9.42 10.33 8.01
N GLN A 113 -10.29 11.33 8.12
CA GLN A 113 -10.41 12.17 9.32
C GLN A 113 -10.94 11.37 10.51
N GLN A 114 -11.91 10.46 10.31
CA GLN A 114 -12.32 9.51 11.35
C GLN A 114 -11.18 8.57 11.74
N GLN A 115 -10.47 8.00 10.77
CA GLN A 115 -9.32 7.11 11.04
C GLN A 115 -8.14 7.84 11.70
N LEU A 116 -7.88 9.10 11.35
CA LEU A 116 -6.84 9.93 11.97
C LEU A 116 -7.28 10.46 13.34
N GLY A 117 -8.59 10.58 13.60
CA GLY A 117 -9.14 10.92 14.91
C GLY A 117 -8.90 9.82 15.95
N ASP A 118 -8.91 8.55 15.52
CA ASP A 118 -8.55 7.40 16.37
C ASP A 118 -7.03 7.23 16.56
N VAL A 119 -6.23 7.89 15.73
CA VAL A 119 -4.78 7.84 15.84
C VAL A 119 -4.34 8.84 16.92
N GLN A 120 -4.17 8.36 18.15
CA GLN A 120 -3.54 9.14 19.23
C GLN A 120 -2.11 9.52 18.81
N PHE A 121 -1.93 10.77 18.37
CA PHE A 121 -0.60 11.34 18.26
C PHE A 121 -0.06 11.53 19.67
N GLY A 122 1.02 10.83 20.02
CA GLY A 122 1.73 11.08 21.28
C GLY A 122 2.01 12.58 21.43
N GLN A 123 1.95 13.11 22.65
CA GLN A 123 1.98 14.56 22.92
C GLN A 123 3.11 15.30 22.17
N GLN A 124 4.24 14.63 21.94
CA GLN A 124 5.38 15.13 21.15
C GLN A 124 5.06 15.57 19.71
N TRP A 125 3.95 15.09 19.09
CA TRP A 125 3.58 15.41 17.70
C TRP A 125 2.29 16.22 17.57
N LEU A 126 1.72 16.67 18.70
CA LEU A 126 0.43 17.36 18.72
C LEU A 126 0.45 18.63 17.87
N GLU A 127 1.51 19.43 17.96
CA GLU A 127 1.67 20.66 17.17
C GLU A 127 1.62 20.40 15.66
N GLY A 128 2.30 19.35 15.18
CA GLY A 128 2.28 18.98 13.77
C GLY A 128 0.96 18.38 13.31
N ALA A 129 0.26 17.64 14.18
CA ALA A 129 -1.07 17.13 13.89
C ALA A 129 -2.09 18.28 13.76
N VAL A 130 -2.00 19.29 14.65
CA VAL A 130 -2.84 20.50 14.60
C VAL A 130 -2.56 21.30 13.32
N LEU A 131 -1.29 21.52 12.99
CA LEU A 131 -0.92 22.25 11.77
C LEU A 131 -1.44 21.53 10.51
N TYR A 132 -1.20 20.21 10.41
CA TYR A 132 -1.69 19.41 9.30
C TYR A 132 -3.22 19.46 9.20
N GLY A 133 -3.94 19.30 10.32
CA GLY A 133 -5.39 19.39 10.35
C GLY A 133 -5.92 20.74 9.86
N ARG A 134 -5.31 21.84 10.33
CA ARG A 134 -5.66 23.21 9.90
C ARG A 134 -5.44 23.42 8.41
N ASP A 135 -4.29 23.01 7.90
CA ASP A 135 -3.90 23.18 6.50
C ASP A 135 -4.83 22.37 5.56
N ILE A 136 -5.21 21.16 5.96
CA ILE A 136 -6.21 20.35 5.25
C ILE A 136 -7.59 21.02 5.27
N GLN A 137 -8.07 21.49 6.43
CA GLN A 137 -9.35 22.19 6.54
C GLN A 137 -9.39 23.44 5.66
N ARG A 138 -8.27 24.16 5.54
CA ARG A 138 -8.18 25.35 4.70
C ARG A 138 -8.30 25.02 3.21
N LEU A 139 -7.61 23.98 2.72
CA LEU A 139 -7.79 23.52 1.34
C LEU A 139 -9.22 23.05 1.07
N ASN A 140 -9.80 22.30 2.00
CA ASN A 140 -11.19 21.84 1.90
C ASN A 140 -12.15 23.02 1.81
N TYR A 141 -11.97 24.06 2.63
CA TYR A 141 -12.80 25.25 2.56
C TYR A 141 -12.75 25.91 1.17
N PHE A 142 -11.56 26.06 0.57
CA PHE A 142 -11.43 26.63 -0.76
C PHE A 142 -12.13 25.79 -1.83
N ILE A 143 -12.01 24.46 -1.75
CA ILE A 143 -12.64 23.53 -2.69
C ILE A 143 -14.16 23.57 -2.52
N ASN A 144 -14.66 23.48 -1.29
CA ASN A 144 -16.09 23.48 -0.98
C ASN A 144 -16.75 24.81 -1.32
N TYR A 145 -16.06 25.93 -1.11
CA TYR A 145 -16.58 27.23 -1.51
C TYR A 145 -16.73 27.30 -3.03
N LEU A 146 -15.72 26.86 -3.78
CA LEU A 146 -15.75 26.84 -5.25
C LEU A 146 -16.89 25.96 -5.77
N ASP A 147 -17.11 24.78 -5.19
CA ASP A 147 -18.12 23.82 -5.65
C ASP A 147 -19.55 24.25 -5.30
N ASN A 148 -19.76 24.75 -4.08
CA ASN A 148 -21.12 25.00 -3.57
C ASN A 148 -21.60 26.44 -3.79
N ASN A 149 -20.69 27.40 -3.95
CA ASN A 149 -21.06 28.83 -3.97
C ASN A 149 -20.79 29.52 -5.31
N LEU A 150 -20.00 28.91 -6.20
CA LEU A 150 -19.68 29.46 -7.51
C LEU A 150 -20.27 28.58 -8.61
N ASN A 151 -20.81 29.19 -9.64
CA ASN A 151 -21.35 28.51 -10.83
C ASN A 151 -20.69 29.08 -12.08
N LEU A 152 -20.78 28.34 -13.18
CA LEU A 152 -20.38 28.85 -14.48
C LEU A 152 -21.50 29.67 -15.13
N GLY A 153 -21.21 30.92 -15.42
CA GLY A 153 -22.06 31.77 -16.25
C GLY A 153 -21.98 31.38 -17.72
N SER A 154 -22.96 31.83 -18.50
CA SER A 154 -23.07 31.60 -19.95
C SER A 154 -21.87 32.11 -20.76
N ASN A 155 -21.10 33.05 -20.21
CA ASN A 155 -19.89 33.62 -20.81
C ASN A 155 -18.59 32.89 -20.41
N GLY A 156 -18.69 31.73 -19.74
CA GLY A 156 -17.53 30.98 -19.29
C GLY A 156 -16.86 31.53 -18.01
N ARG A 157 -17.43 32.57 -17.36
CA ARG A 157 -16.91 33.13 -16.11
C ARG A 157 -17.64 32.59 -14.90
N LEU A 158 -16.94 32.53 -13.76
CA LEU A 158 -17.54 32.13 -12.48
C LEU A 158 -18.46 33.23 -11.94
N VAL A 159 -19.64 32.83 -11.50
CA VAL A 159 -20.69 33.68 -10.93
C VAL A 159 -21.12 33.17 -9.54
N PRO A 160 -21.48 34.05 -8.60
CA PRO A 160 -21.50 35.50 -8.74
C PRO A 160 -20.07 36.09 -8.74
N ALA A 161 -19.85 37.17 -9.50
CA ALA A 161 -18.52 37.70 -9.76
C ALA A 161 -17.81 38.20 -8.47
N ASN A 162 -18.58 38.76 -7.53
CA ASN A 162 -18.07 39.16 -6.22
C ASN A 162 -17.59 37.95 -5.39
N GLY A 163 -18.35 36.86 -5.38
CA GLY A 163 -17.98 35.60 -4.73
C GLY A 163 -16.70 35.02 -5.34
N ALA A 164 -16.60 35.00 -6.67
CA ALA A 164 -15.42 34.54 -7.36
C ALA A 164 -14.18 35.40 -7.03
N ALA A 165 -14.34 36.72 -6.98
CA ALA A 165 -13.25 37.64 -6.62
C ALA A 165 -12.81 37.49 -5.15
N ASN A 166 -13.75 37.34 -4.22
CA ASN A 166 -13.46 37.14 -2.80
C ASN A 166 -12.75 35.81 -2.55
N TRP A 167 -13.24 34.73 -3.18
CA TRP A 167 -12.57 33.43 -3.14
C TRP A 167 -11.15 33.51 -3.71
N ALA A 168 -10.98 34.17 -4.86
CA ALA A 168 -9.65 34.31 -5.46
C ALA A 168 -8.68 35.12 -4.58
N ASN A 169 -9.16 36.17 -3.89
CA ASN A 169 -8.35 36.91 -2.93
C ASN A 169 -7.93 36.01 -1.75
N ALA A 170 -8.84 35.22 -1.20
CA ALA A 170 -8.53 34.33 -0.08
C ALA A 170 -7.55 33.22 -0.46
N VAL A 171 -7.66 32.68 -1.68
CA VAL A 171 -6.73 31.66 -2.21
C VAL A 171 -5.33 32.27 -2.42
N LEU A 172 -5.25 33.49 -2.95
CA LEU A 172 -4.00 34.18 -3.27
C LEU A 172 -3.41 34.99 -2.11
N ASP A 173 -3.98 34.89 -0.93
CA ASP A 173 -3.45 35.53 0.27
C ASP A 173 -1.99 35.13 0.48
N LEU A 174 -1.15 36.08 0.90
CA LEU A 174 0.29 35.86 1.11
C LEU A 174 0.61 35.42 2.54
N GLY A 175 -0.37 35.43 3.44
CA GLY A 175 -0.24 35.02 4.83
C GLY A 175 -0.30 33.51 5.02
N ALA A 176 -0.39 33.10 6.29
CA ALA A 176 -0.40 31.70 6.70
C ALA A 176 -1.58 30.90 6.13
N ASP A 177 -2.67 31.59 5.78
CA ASP A 177 -3.94 30.99 5.36
C ASP A 177 -4.10 30.94 3.82
N GLY A 178 -3.14 31.47 3.07
CA GLY A 178 -3.10 31.41 1.63
C GLY A 178 -2.73 30.02 1.11
N VAL A 179 -3.26 29.65 -0.06
CA VAL A 179 -3.06 28.30 -0.62
C VAL A 179 -1.58 27.96 -0.81
N GLY A 180 -0.75 28.97 -1.09
CA GLY A 180 0.68 28.78 -1.33
C GLY A 180 1.45 28.34 -0.08
N GLN A 181 1.14 28.91 1.08
CA GLN A 181 1.77 28.54 2.34
C GLN A 181 1.25 27.17 2.81
N VAL A 182 -0.06 26.94 2.71
CA VAL A 182 -0.69 25.66 3.04
C VAL A 182 -0.06 24.50 2.24
N LEU A 183 0.13 24.68 0.92
CA LEU A 183 0.78 23.67 0.08
C LEU A 183 2.27 23.46 0.39
N LEU A 184 2.97 24.50 0.87
CA LEU A 184 4.35 24.37 1.33
C LEU A 184 4.41 23.54 2.61
N ASN A 185 3.59 23.85 3.61
CA ASN A 185 3.55 23.12 4.87
C ASN A 185 3.24 21.63 4.65
N LEU A 186 2.17 21.32 3.88
CA LEU A 186 1.82 19.95 3.54
C LEU A 186 2.97 19.23 2.82
N HIS A 187 3.67 19.95 1.94
CA HIS A 187 4.82 19.38 1.26
C HIS A 187 5.93 19.01 2.23
N ASP A 188 6.34 19.95 3.06
CA ASP A 188 7.47 19.79 3.97
C ASP A 188 7.17 18.72 5.03
N MET A 189 5.94 18.65 5.52
CA MET A 189 5.47 17.59 6.42
C MET A 189 5.53 16.21 5.76
N MET A 190 5.07 16.07 4.51
CA MET A 190 5.16 14.80 3.77
C MET A 190 6.60 14.38 3.49
N MET A 191 7.50 15.34 3.25
CA MET A 191 8.92 15.09 3.01
C MET A 191 9.75 14.90 4.29
N GLY A 192 9.18 15.20 5.46
CA GLY A 192 9.90 15.22 6.74
C GLY A 192 10.89 16.38 6.88
N THR A 193 10.72 17.44 6.09
CA THR A 193 11.61 18.61 6.07
C THR A 193 11.10 19.77 6.92
N SER A 194 9.86 19.68 7.43
CA SER A 194 9.27 20.74 8.27
C SER A 194 9.96 20.92 9.62
N GLY A 195 10.68 19.91 10.11
CA GLY A 195 11.25 19.89 11.47
C GLY A 195 10.23 19.62 12.58
N ILE A 196 8.95 19.88 12.34
CA ILE A 196 7.83 19.74 13.29
C ILE A 196 7.66 18.30 13.78
N PHE A 197 8.00 17.34 12.94
CA PHE A 197 7.97 15.91 13.27
C PHE A 197 9.35 15.35 13.66
N GLY A 198 10.23 16.19 14.21
CA GLY A 198 11.60 15.78 14.52
C GLY A 198 12.36 15.35 13.26
N ARG A 199 12.06 16.01 12.14
CA ARG A 199 12.51 15.66 10.77
C ARG A 199 12.02 14.30 10.24
N ASN A 200 10.99 13.72 10.85
CA ASN A 200 10.29 12.56 10.30
C ASN A 200 9.23 12.99 9.29
N SER A 201 9.01 12.16 8.28
CA SER A 201 7.90 12.34 7.35
C SER A 201 6.57 11.99 8.03
N LEU A 202 5.53 12.79 7.77
CA LEU A 202 4.17 12.51 8.21
C LEU A 202 3.69 11.12 7.74
N PHE A 203 4.05 10.72 6.52
CA PHE A 203 3.72 9.39 5.99
C PHE A 203 4.38 8.28 6.82
N VAL A 204 5.65 8.45 7.17
CA VAL A 204 6.41 7.46 7.96
C VAL A 204 5.82 7.32 9.36
N LEU A 205 5.45 8.45 9.99
CA LEU A 205 4.78 8.43 11.28
C LEU A 205 3.41 7.75 11.21
N TYR A 206 2.60 8.08 10.19
CA TYR A 206 1.31 7.43 9.95
C TYR A 206 1.47 5.92 9.80
N GLU A 207 2.38 5.50 8.93
CA GLU A 207 2.62 4.10 8.64
C GLU A 207 3.15 3.31 9.83
N SER A 208 4.00 3.92 10.67
CA SER A 208 4.55 3.26 11.87
C SER A 208 3.50 2.83 12.89
N ARG A 209 2.27 3.35 12.77
CA ARG A 209 1.13 2.99 13.62
C ARG A 209 0.22 1.94 13.00
N LEU A 210 0.48 1.56 11.75
CA LEU A 210 -0.28 0.50 11.11
C LEU A 210 0.29 -0.85 11.54
N ASP A 211 -0.60 -1.78 11.86
CA ASP A 211 -0.26 -3.18 11.98
C ASP A 211 0.13 -3.72 10.59
N GLN A 212 1.38 -4.15 10.45
CA GLN A 212 1.94 -4.64 9.17
C GLN A 212 1.41 -6.03 8.80
N ASP A 213 0.91 -6.77 9.78
CA ASP A 213 0.33 -8.11 9.58
C ASP A 213 -1.17 -8.02 9.26
N SER A 214 -1.78 -6.85 9.39
CA SER A 214 -3.18 -6.61 9.06
C SER A 214 -3.45 -6.69 7.56
N ASP A 215 -4.51 -7.41 7.17
CA ASP A 215 -5.02 -7.47 5.80
C ASP A 215 -5.34 -6.07 5.20
N ASP A 216 -5.61 -5.07 6.06
CA ASP A 216 -5.92 -3.70 5.66
C ASP A 216 -4.70 -2.77 5.58
N TYR A 217 -3.50 -3.23 5.94
CA TYR A 217 -2.29 -2.40 5.97
C TYR A 217 -2.08 -1.63 4.66
N TRP A 218 -2.08 -2.33 3.53
CA TRP A 218 -1.82 -1.69 2.24
C TRP A 218 -2.98 -0.82 1.75
N SER A 219 -4.21 -1.19 2.11
CA SER A 219 -5.39 -0.40 1.76
C SER A 219 -5.35 0.96 2.49
N LYS A 220 -4.93 0.99 3.75
CA LYS A 220 -4.73 2.19 4.56
C LYS A 220 -3.59 3.09 4.04
N VAL A 221 -2.43 2.49 3.78
CA VAL A 221 -1.28 3.19 3.13
C VAL A 221 -1.72 3.88 1.84
N ARG A 222 -2.45 3.15 0.99
CA ARG A 222 -2.95 3.68 -0.29
C ARG A 222 -3.93 4.84 -0.08
N GLN A 223 -4.89 4.69 0.82
CA GLN A 223 -5.89 5.73 1.11
C GLN A 223 -5.25 7.02 1.59
N PHE A 224 -4.31 6.94 2.54
CA PHE A 224 -3.59 8.10 3.04
C PHE A 224 -2.85 8.84 1.93
N LEU A 225 -2.07 8.11 1.11
CA LEU A 225 -1.29 8.73 0.05
C LEU A 225 -2.18 9.29 -1.07
N GLU A 226 -3.22 8.56 -1.47
CA GLU A 226 -4.19 9.06 -2.46
C GLU A 226 -4.84 10.35 -1.99
N PHE A 227 -5.22 10.44 -0.73
CA PHE A 227 -5.76 11.65 -0.13
C PHE A 227 -4.74 12.79 -0.15
N ALA A 228 -3.56 12.58 0.45
CA ALA A 228 -2.54 13.61 0.62
C ALA A 228 -2.09 14.23 -0.72
N PHE A 229 -1.98 13.40 -1.77
CA PHE A 229 -1.62 13.89 -3.08
C PHE A 229 -2.75 14.58 -3.82
N SER A 230 -3.98 14.10 -3.67
CA SER A 230 -5.14 14.69 -4.33
C SER A 230 -5.52 16.04 -3.73
N ILE A 231 -5.41 16.21 -2.42
CA ILE A 231 -5.70 17.49 -1.78
C ILE A 231 -4.66 18.57 -2.16
N GLN A 232 -3.37 18.21 -2.21
CA GLN A 232 -2.32 19.11 -2.69
C GLN A 232 -2.52 19.47 -4.17
N THR A 233 -2.89 18.48 -4.98
CA THR A 233 -3.27 18.65 -6.40
C THR A 233 -4.40 19.67 -6.55
N ALA A 234 -5.48 19.51 -5.77
CA ALA A 234 -6.61 20.43 -5.77
C ALA A 234 -6.19 21.84 -5.34
N GLY A 235 -5.31 21.96 -4.34
CA GLY A 235 -4.77 23.26 -3.93
C GLY A 235 -4.01 23.97 -5.05
N TYR A 236 -3.14 23.29 -5.80
CA TYR A 236 -2.46 23.92 -6.95
C TYR A 236 -3.44 24.33 -8.06
N ALA A 237 -4.50 23.54 -8.29
CA ALA A 237 -5.56 23.90 -9.23
C ALA A 237 -6.36 25.13 -8.77
N SER A 238 -6.68 25.23 -7.47
CA SER A 238 -7.32 26.40 -6.87
C SER A 238 -6.44 27.64 -7.04
N TRP A 239 -5.13 27.53 -6.81
CA TRP A 239 -4.18 28.62 -7.01
C TRP A 239 -4.19 29.12 -8.46
N ALA A 240 -4.03 28.23 -9.44
CA ALA A 240 -4.07 28.58 -10.85
C ALA A 240 -5.41 29.24 -11.26
N THR A 241 -6.52 28.70 -10.76
CA THR A 241 -7.87 29.24 -11.02
C THR A 241 -8.03 30.64 -10.45
N ALA A 242 -7.57 30.88 -9.22
CA ALA A 242 -7.62 32.21 -8.61
C ALA A 242 -6.78 33.24 -9.40
N LEU A 243 -5.60 32.85 -9.89
CA LEU A 243 -4.79 33.71 -10.78
C LEU A 243 -5.56 34.10 -12.05
N ASN A 244 -6.25 33.14 -12.68
CA ASN A 244 -7.07 33.41 -13.86
C ASN A 244 -8.21 34.40 -13.57
N ILE A 245 -8.92 34.23 -12.45
CA ILE A 245 -9.99 35.16 -12.02
C ILE A 245 -9.45 36.58 -11.84
N LYS A 246 -8.23 36.72 -11.32
CA LYS A 246 -7.57 38.01 -11.10
C LYS A 246 -6.86 38.57 -12.33
N GLY A 247 -6.97 37.93 -13.50
CA GLY A 247 -6.30 38.37 -14.74
C GLY A 247 -4.79 38.15 -14.74
N ARG A 248 -4.25 37.34 -13.82
CA ARG A 248 -2.81 37.06 -13.63
C ARG A 248 -2.35 35.81 -14.39
N GLN A 249 -2.81 35.66 -15.64
CA GLN A 249 -2.61 34.44 -16.43
C GLN A 249 -1.12 34.11 -16.68
N GLY A 250 -0.26 35.14 -16.76
CA GLY A 250 1.18 34.97 -16.94
C GLY A 250 1.88 34.21 -15.79
N GLU A 251 1.28 34.16 -14.61
CA GLU A 251 1.86 33.49 -13.42
C GLU A 251 1.44 32.03 -13.30
N VAL A 252 0.40 31.61 -14.03
CA VAL A 252 -0.18 30.28 -13.91
C VAL A 252 0.86 29.19 -14.24
N ALA A 253 1.65 29.38 -15.29
CA ALA A 253 2.69 28.42 -15.68
C ALA A 253 3.71 28.14 -14.57
N ALA A 254 4.09 29.16 -13.79
CA ALA A 254 5.04 29.03 -12.69
C ALA A 254 4.45 28.23 -11.51
N VAL A 255 3.18 28.47 -11.16
CA VAL A 255 2.47 27.71 -10.12
C VAL A 255 2.35 26.24 -10.51
N VAL A 256 2.03 25.97 -11.77
CA VAL A 256 1.89 24.63 -12.33
C VAL A 256 3.22 23.88 -12.32
N ALA A 257 4.31 24.52 -12.75
CA ALA A 257 5.65 23.96 -12.68
C ALA A 257 6.08 23.67 -11.24
N ARG A 258 5.78 24.58 -10.30
CA ARG A 258 6.04 24.40 -8.87
C ARG A 258 5.32 23.16 -8.32
N GLY A 259 4.03 23.03 -8.61
CA GLY A 259 3.23 21.87 -8.20
C GLY A 259 3.80 20.56 -8.73
N ARG A 260 4.08 20.51 -10.04
CA ARG A 260 4.70 19.33 -10.66
C ARG A 260 6.01 18.94 -9.97
N ASN A 261 6.90 19.90 -9.74
CA ASN A 261 8.21 19.62 -9.15
C ASN A 261 8.11 19.07 -7.72
N ARG A 262 7.26 19.68 -6.88
CA ARG A 262 7.06 19.25 -5.49
C ARG A 262 6.39 17.89 -5.38
N LEU A 263 5.33 17.65 -6.15
CA LEU A 263 4.65 16.36 -6.15
C LEU A 263 5.55 15.23 -6.70
N ASN A 264 6.40 15.53 -7.70
CA ASN A 264 7.40 14.57 -8.19
C ASN A 264 8.52 14.31 -7.17
N ALA A 265 8.92 15.31 -6.37
CA ALA A 265 9.86 15.10 -5.27
C ALA A 265 9.26 14.19 -4.19
N GLN A 266 8.01 14.42 -3.80
CA GLN A 266 7.26 13.54 -2.90
C GLN A 266 7.16 12.12 -3.43
N ARG A 267 6.79 11.95 -4.71
CA ARG A 267 6.69 10.61 -5.31
C ARG A 267 8.04 9.89 -5.24
N ARG A 268 9.14 10.55 -5.56
CA ARG A 268 10.49 9.97 -5.46
C ARG A 268 10.86 9.59 -4.02
N PHE A 269 10.56 10.43 -3.05
CA PHE A 269 10.77 10.12 -1.64
C PHE A 269 9.93 8.91 -1.20
N LEU A 270 8.67 8.85 -1.62
CA LEU A 270 7.74 7.81 -1.23
C LEU A 270 7.94 6.49 -1.97
N GLN A 271 8.67 6.46 -3.08
CA GLN A 271 8.89 5.26 -3.90
C GLN A 271 9.35 4.05 -3.09
N ARG A 272 10.24 4.22 -2.10
CA ARG A 272 10.71 3.11 -1.27
C ARG A 272 9.61 2.49 -0.40
N TYR A 273 8.57 3.26 -0.08
CA TYR A 273 7.44 2.82 0.72
C TYR A 273 6.28 2.31 -0.13
N THR A 274 6.16 2.81 -1.36
CA THR A 274 5.05 2.49 -2.27
C THR A 274 5.41 1.46 -3.34
N LYS A 275 6.68 1.05 -3.43
CA LYS A 275 7.12 0.02 -4.37
C LYS A 275 6.43 -1.27 -4.03
N GLN A 276 5.75 -1.85 -5.02
CA GLN A 276 4.98 -3.09 -4.83
C GLN A 276 5.74 -4.30 -5.33
N TRP A 277 5.36 -5.44 -4.77
CA TRP A 277 5.73 -6.74 -5.29
C TRP A 277 5.14 -6.91 -6.71
N PRO A 278 5.83 -7.60 -7.63
CA PRO A 278 5.31 -7.82 -8.97
C PRO A 278 4.01 -8.63 -8.99
N THR A 279 3.24 -8.44 -10.06
CA THR A 279 2.00 -9.20 -10.32
C THR A 279 2.26 -10.70 -10.56
N GLY A 280 1.18 -11.48 -10.52
CA GLY A 280 1.23 -12.95 -10.66
C GLY A 280 1.24 -13.69 -9.32
N THR A 281 1.27 -15.01 -9.38
CA THR A 281 1.25 -15.89 -8.21
C THR A 281 2.60 -16.58 -8.06
N TYR A 282 3.13 -16.64 -6.84
CA TYR A 282 4.46 -17.18 -6.53
C TYR A 282 4.67 -17.26 -5.02
N GLY A 283 5.80 -17.82 -4.59
CA GLY A 283 6.22 -17.80 -3.19
C GLY A 283 7.68 -17.42 -3.00
N LEU A 284 8.01 -17.01 -1.78
CA LEU A 284 9.36 -16.72 -1.30
C LEU A 284 9.63 -17.54 -0.02
N PRO A 285 10.91 -17.90 0.26
CA PRO A 285 11.28 -18.43 1.56
C PRO A 285 10.97 -17.42 2.67
N ARG A 286 10.43 -17.91 3.79
CA ARG A 286 10.15 -17.07 4.96
C ARG A 286 11.44 -16.83 5.74
N THR A 287 11.70 -15.56 6.05
CA THR A 287 12.88 -15.16 6.85
C THR A 287 12.57 -15.28 8.33
N ASN A 288 13.61 -15.27 9.18
CA ASN A 288 13.48 -15.13 10.63
C ASN A 288 12.79 -13.83 11.10
N THR A 289 12.59 -12.85 10.20
CA THR A 289 11.79 -11.64 10.42
C THR A 289 10.35 -11.76 9.88
N GLY A 290 9.94 -12.94 9.41
CA GLY A 290 8.62 -13.20 8.85
C GLY A 290 8.57 -13.07 7.32
N CYS A 291 7.36 -12.83 6.81
CA CYS A 291 7.16 -12.54 5.39
C CYS A 291 7.56 -11.11 5.05
N PRO A 292 7.95 -10.84 3.79
CA PRO A 292 8.26 -9.49 3.41
C PRO A 292 7.03 -8.59 3.55
N VAL A 293 7.23 -7.28 3.69
CA VAL A 293 6.12 -6.32 3.73
C VAL A 293 5.16 -6.56 2.56
N ALA A 294 3.87 -6.57 2.88
CA ALA A 294 2.78 -6.86 1.95
C ALA A 294 2.93 -6.09 0.63
N ALA A 295 3.22 -4.78 0.67
CA ALA A 295 3.57 -3.95 -0.49
C ALA A 295 2.78 -4.31 -1.77
N GLY A 296 1.45 -4.19 -1.71
CA GLY A 296 0.56 -4.52 -2.84
C GLY A 296 0.11 -5.97 -2.93
N ALA A 297 0.62 -6.85 -2.07
CA ALA A 297 0.34 -8.27 -2.03
C ALA A 297 0.01 -8.75 -0.62
N ARG A 298 -0.84 -9.77 -0.52
CA ARG A 298 -1.04 -10.49 0.74
C ARG A 298 -0.22 -11.78 0.72
N TRP A 299 0.51 -12.01 1.80
CA TRP A 299 1.28 -13.23 2.00
C TRP A 299 0.47 -14.22 2.83
N ARG A 300 0.23 -15.42 2.29
CA ARG A 300 -0.20 -16.57 3.07
C ARG A 300 1.02 -17.35 3.53
N THR A 301 1.01 -17.83 4.76
CA THR A 301 2.10 -18.63 5.29
C THR A 301 1.82 -20.12 5.14
N GLY A 302 2.87 -20.90 4.95
CA GLY A 302 2.82 -22.35 5.08
C GLY A 302 4.15 -22.90 5.53
N VAL A 303 4.16 -24.21 5.80
CA VAL A 303 5.35 -24.94 6.23
C VAL A 303 5.31 -26.35 5.68
N ARG A 304 6.48 -26.85 5.28
CA ARG A 304 6.80 -28.27 5.05
C ARG A 304 7.85 -28.67 6.07
N THR A 305 7.56 -29.68 6.85
CA THR A 305 8.58 -30.38 7.64
C THR A 305 9.14 -31.49 6.74
N HIS A 306 10.45 -31.45 6.54
CA HIS A 306 11.26 -32.54 5.98
C HIS A 306 11.85 -33.31 7.16
N ASP A 307 11.45 -34.57 7.34
CA ASP A 307 12.28 -35.60 7.96
C ASP A 307 13.23 -36.07 6.86
N THR A 308 14.52 -35.84 7.05
CA THR A 308 15.49 -36.07 5.97
C THR A 308 16.15 -37.44 6.11
N GLU A 309 16.65 -37.76 7.30
CA GLU A 309 17.27 -39.04 7.64
C GLU A 309 17.37 -39.10 9.18
N ASP A 310 17.03 -40.23 9.83
CA ASP A 310 17.18 -40.39 11.28
C ASP A 310 18.52 -41.07 11.68
N ASP A 311 19.15 -41.85 10.79
CA ASP A 311 20.46 -42.49 11.00
C ASP A 311 21.60 -41.74 10.27
N ASP A 312 22.72 -41.44 10.96
CA ASP A 312 23.88 -40.69 10.41
C ASP A 312 23.59 -39.29 9.79
N ALA A 313 22.41 -38.72 10.06
CA ALA A 313 21.94 -37.44 9.54
C ALA A 313 22.97 -36.29 9.61
N SER A 314 23.29 -35.73 8.45
CA SER A 314 24.28 -34.68 8.25
C SER A 314 23.76 -33.53 7.38
N ASN A 315 22.54 -33.01 7.67
CA ASN A 315 22.12 -31.71 7.13
C ASN A 315 23.16 -30.64 7.46
N GLN A 316 23.45 -29.77 6.49
CA GLN A 316 24.43 -28.68 6.64
C GLN A 316 23.83 -27.36 6.17
N TRP A 317 24.23 -26.27 6.80
CA TRP A 317 23.76 -24.94 6.41
C TRP A 317 24.82 -23.88 6.68
N THR A 318 24.62 -22.70 6.09
CA THR A 318 25.46 -21.53 6.38
C THR A 318 25.29 -21.05 7.82
N ASP A 319 26.39 -20.78 8.52
CA ASP A 319 26.35 -20.21 9.87
C ASP A 319 25.55 -18.89 9.93
N GLY A 320 24.61 -18.82 10.85
CA GLY A 320 23.70 -17.66 10.96
C GLY A 320 22.72 -17.54 9.79
N LEU A 321 22.19 -18.67 9.31
CA LEU A 321 21.11 -18.76 8.32
C LEU A 321 19.88 -17.99 8.80
N HIS A 322 19.31 -17.13 7.95
CA HIS A 322 18.16 -16.27 8.30
C HIS A 322 16.80 -16.88 7.95
N PHE A 323 16.68 -18.21 7.92
CA PHE A 323 15.38 -18.88 7.84
C PHE A 323 14.58 -18.75 9.14
N ASP A 324 13.26 -18.86 9.03
CA ASP A 324 12.35 -18.90 10.16
C ASP A 324 12.42 -20.25 10.92
N GLY A 325 13.60 -20.58 11.46
CA GLY A 325 13.88 -21.66 12.40
C GLY A 325 13.44 -23.07 11.99
N GLY A 326 13.65 -24.02 12.91
CA GLY A 326 13.18 -25.40 12.76
C GLY A 326 14.00 -26.28 11.82
N PHE A 327 15.29 -26.00 11.69
CA PHE A 327 16.26 -26.89 11.04
C PHE A 327 17.23 -27.48 12.06
N GLY A 328 17.59 -28.73 11.84
CA GLY A 328 18.55 -29.50 12.61
C GLY A 328 19.24 -30.52 11.71
N ARG A 329 20.03 -31.41 12.33
CA ARG A 329 20.80 -32.42 11.59
C ARG A 329 19.93 -33.42 10.85
N ASN A 330 18.75 -33.76 11.38
CA ASN A 330 17.83 -34.77 10.87
C ASN A 330 16.51 -34.22 10.31
N ASN A 331 16.21 -32.93 10.51
CA ASN A 331 14.96 -32.36 10.02
C ASN A 331 15.09 -30.89 9.61
N MET A 332 14.18 -30.46 8.74
CA MET A 332 14.07 -29.08 8.28
C MET A 332 12.61 -28.65 8.08
N LYS A 333 12.19 -27.63 8.82
CA LYS A 333 10.94 -26.90 8.59
C LYS A 333 11.16 -25.79 7.57
N GLN A 334 10.90 -26.11 6.31
CA GLN A 334 10.88 -25.11 5.25
C GLN A 334 9.58 -24.31 5.31
N LYS A 335 9.69 -23.02 5.64
CA LYS A 335 8.54 -22.10 5.75
C LYS A 335 8.44 -21.16 4.56
N PHE A 336 7.20 -20.83 4.20
CA PHE A 336 6.88 -20.14 2.96
C PHE A 336 6.06 -18.87 3.17
N CYS A 337 6.28 -17.90 2.29
CA CYS A 337 5.42 -16.75 2.08
C CYS A 337 4.85 -16.84 0.66
N MET A 338 3.56 -17.13 0.55
CA MET A 338 2.88 -17.44 -0.69
C MET A 338 1.90 -16.34 -1.10
N LYS A 339 2.10 -15.81 -2.30
CA LYS A 339 1.17 -14.88 -2.95
C LYS A 339 0.27 -15.67 -3.90
N THR A 340 -1.01 -15.81 -3.52
CA THR A 340 -1.98 -16.66 -4.24
C THR A 340 -2.91 -15.88 -5.16
N THR A 341 -2.93 -14.55 -5.09
CA THR A 341 -3.79 -13.70 -5.91
C THR A 341 -2.98 -13.08 -7.05
N SER A 342 -3.33 -13.38 -8.30
CA SER A 342 -2.58 -12.89 -9.47
C SER A 342 -2.69 -11.39 -9.72
N ARG A 343 -3.83 -10.77 -9.35
CA ARG A 343 -4.13 -9.34 -9.54
C ARG A 343 -3.48 -8.41 -8.52
N GLU A 344 -2.96 -8.95 -7.43
CA GLU A 344 -2.21 -8.19 -6.44
C GLU A 344 -0.82 -7.82 -6.97
N GLY A 345 -0.22 -6.75 -6.44
CA GLY A 345 1.06 -6.22 -6.89
C GLY A 345 0.96 -5.28 -8.09
N ASP A 346 2.11 -4.85 -8.59
CA ASP A 346 2.20 -3.97 -9.77
C ASP A 346 3.39 -4.33 -10.65
N GLY A 347 3.19 -4.24 -11.97
CA GLY A 347 4.20 -4.51 -12.97
C GLY A 347 4.68 -5.96 -13.06
N ASN A 348 5.72 -6.15 -13.88
CA ASN A 348 6.37 -7.43 -14.11
C ASN A 348 7.60 -7.57 -13.23
N TRP A 349 7.97 -8.82 -12.92
CA TRP A 349 9.25 -9.09 -12.30
C TRP A 349 10.40 -8.55 -13.18
N PRO A 350 11.42 -7.89 -12.59
CA PRO A 350 12.57 -7.39 -13.32
C PRO A 350 13.36 -8.49 -14.02
N ARG A 351 14.00 -8.18 -15.14
CA ARG A 351 14.93 -9.11 -15.82
C ARG A 351 16.15 -9.36 -14.96
N GLY A 352 16.60 -10.61 -14.88
CA GLY A 352 17.72 -10.99 -13.99
C GLY A 352 18.04 -12.48 -14.04
N SER A 353 18.79 -12.96 -13.05
CA SER A 353 19.13 -14.38 -12.86
C SER A 353 18.81 -14.83 -11.44
N TYR A 354 17.60 -15.38 -11.23
CA TYR A 354 17.11 -15.82 -9.92
C TYR A 354 15.86 -16.69 -10.06
N CYS A 355 15.50 -17.40 -8.99
CA CYS A 355 14.26 -18.17 -8.91
C CYS A 355 13.39 -17.77 -7.72
N ILE A 356 12.13 -18.18 -7.80
CA ILE A 356 11.09 -18.08 -6.77
C ILE A 356 10.29 -19.38 -6.75
N PHE A 357 9.57 -19.64 -5.66
CA PHE A 357 8.66 -20.78 -5.62
C PHE A 357 7.49 -20.59 -6.60
N LYS A 358 7.11 -21.68 -7.26
CA LYS A 358 5.96 -21.68 -8.17
C LYS A 358 4.66 -21.74 -7.38
N LYS A 359 3.67 -20.96 -7.83
CA LYS A 359 2.27 -21.09 -7.43
C LYS A 359 1.38 -20.78 -8.62
N GLY A 360 0.58 -21.72 -9.08
CA GLY A 360 -0.15 -21.56 -10.34
C GLY A 360 0.78 -21.35 -11.54
N GLY A 361 0.45 -20.46 -12.46
CA GLY A 361 1.31 -20.12 -13.61
C GLY A 361 2.58 -19.37 -13.19
N CYS A 362 3.72 -19.64 -13.84
CA CYS A 362 4.92 -18.83 -13.60
C CYS A 362 4.72 -17.39 -14.10
N PRO A 363 5.18 -16.36 -13.35
CA PRO A 363 5.10 -14.98 -13.82
C PRO A 363 5.84 -14.76 -15.15
N GLY A 364 5.45 -13.73 -15.90
CA GLY A 364 6.03 -13.44 -17.21
C GLY A 364 7.56 -13.34 -17.18
N GLY A 365 8.22 -14.06 -18.10
CA GLY A 365 9.68 -14.13 -18.21
C GLY A 365 10.33 -15.27 -17.41
N PHE A 366 9.59 -15.97 -16.56
CA PHE A 366 10.07 -17.16 -15.87
C PHE A 366 9.76 -18.45 -16.63
N GLN A 367 10.65 -19.42 -16.48
CA GLN A 367 10.51 -20.80 -16.92
C GLN A 367 10.24 -21.69 -15.71
N SER A 368 9.48 -22.76 -15.91
CA SER A 368 9.15 -23.71 -14.84
C SER A 368 10.24 -24.77 -14.70
N GLY A 369 10.44 -25.23 -13.48
CA GLY A 369 11.21 -26.42 -13.17
C GLY A 369 10.80 -27.00 -11.83
N GLU A 370 11.44 -28.11 -11.45
CA GLU A 370 11.15 -28.83 -10.24
C GLU A 370 12.42 -29.50 -9.69
N ILE A 371 12.43 -29.65 -8.38
CA ILE A 371 13.38 -30.47 -7.63
C ILE A 371 12.54 -31.45 -6.82
N TYR A 372 12.99 -32.69 -6.79
CA TYR A 372 12.37 -33.80 -6.10
C TYR A 372 13.40 -34.38 -5.14
N TRP A 373 13.04 -34.37 -3.88
CA TRP A 373 13.68 -35.02 -2.75
C TRP A 373 13.00 -36.38 -2.56
N ASP A 374 13.74 -37.48 -2.68
CA ASP A 374 13.40 -38.73 -1.99
C ASP A 374 13.75 -38.51 -0.53
N ASP A 375 12.73 -38.25 0.27
CA ASP A 375 12.89 -38.12 1.72
C ASP A 375 12.76 -39.54 2.32
N GLU A 376 13.16 -39.75 3.56
CA GLU A 376 13.19 -41.05 4.27
C GLU A 376 11.99 -42.00 4.01
N ASP A 377 12.25 -43.28 3.71
CA ASP A 377 11.22 -44.28 3.44
C ASP A 377 10.69 -44.99 4.71
N ASP A 378 11.46 -45.02 5.81
CA ASP A 378 11.10 -45.62 7.11
C ASP A 378 10.74 -44.54 8.16
N ASP A 379 9.71 -44.78 9.01
CA ASP A 379 9.28 -43.88 10.11
C ASP A 379 9.09 -42.37 9.80
N ASN A 380 8.94 -42.02 8.52
CA ASN A 380 8.81 -40.69 7.97
C ASN A 380 7.65 -39.87 8.56
N LYS A 381 7.96 -38.73 9.18
CA LYS A 381 6.98 -37.81 9.80
C LYS A 381 6.80 -36.52 9.01
N ASN A 382 7.04 -36.57 7.71
CA ASN A 382 6.80 -35.48 6.79
C ASN A 382 5.40 -34.90 6.93
N SER A 383 5.33 -33.59 7.08
CA SER A 383 4.07 -32.89 7.33
C SER A 383 4.03 -31.56 6.60
N ARG A 384 2.82 -31.10 6.27
CA ARG A 384 2.62 -29.77 5.71
C ARG A 384 1.40 -29.09 6.32
N SER A 385 1.46 -27.78 6.42
CA SER A 385 0.30 -26.96 6.78
C SER A 385 0.34 -25.59 6.12
N GLY A 386 -0.82 -24.94 6.04
CA GLY A 386 -0.96 -23.63 5.41
C GLY A 386 -0.77 -23.67 3.89
N GLU A 387 -0.34 -22.53 3.33
CA GLU A 387 -0.15 -22.37 1.89
C GLU A 387 1.29 -22.71 1.48
N VAL A 388 1.45 -23.71 0.61
CA VAL A 388 2.76 -24.17 0.13
C VAL A 388 2.92 -23.97 -1.38
N PRO A 389 4.16 -23.99 -1.92
CA PRO A 389 4.43 -24.00 -3.36
C PRO A 389 3.73 -25.14 -4.09
N ASP A 390 3.57 -25.00 -5.41
CA ASP A 390 3.09 -26.12 -6.23
C ASP A 390 4.09 -27.27 -6.16
N GLY A 391 3.59 -28.49 -5.97
CA GLY A 391 4.42 -29.63 -5.65
C GLY A 391 3.65 -30.89 -5.29
N THR A 392 4.40 -31.92 -4.92
CA THR A 392 3.89 -33.17 -4.32
C THR A 392 4.50 -33.26 -2.92
N TYR A 393 3.69 -33.57 -1.91
CA TYR A 393 4.10 -33.53 -0.51
C TYR A 393 3.51 -34.76 0.20
N ASN A 394 4.01 -35.94 -0.18
CA ASN A 394 3.65 -37.24 0.39
C ASN A 394 4.82 -37.72 1.27
N GLY A 395 5.18 -39.01 1.21
CA GLY A 395 6.42 -39.52 1.79
C GLY A 395 7.61 -38.73 1.27
N ASN A 396 7.64 -38.49 -0.04
CA ASN A 396 8.66 -37.68 -0.70
C ASN A 396 8.21 -36.23 -0.95
N THR A 397 9.16 -35.38 -1.34
CA THR A 397 8.91 -33.96 -1.59
C THR A 397 9.26 -33.58 -3.02
N LEU A 398 8.30 -33.06 -3.77
CA LEU A 398 8.53 -32.36 -5.03
C LEU A 398 8.16 -30.89 -4.86
N ILE A 399 9.09 -29.98 -5.09
CA ILE A 399 8.80 -28.53 -5.11
C ILE A 399 9.05 -27.98 -6.51
N ARG A 400 8.10 -27.19 -6.99
CA ARG A 400 8.22 -26.49 -8.27
C ARG A 400 8.68 -25.05 -8.10
N TYR A 401 9.43 -24.61 -9.09
CA TYR A 401 10.08 -23.32 -9.13
C TYR A 401 9.75 -22.59 -10.42
N CYS A 402 9.84 -21.27 -10.34
CA CYS A 402 9.89 -20.39 -11.48
C CYS A 402 11.27 -19.72 -11.48
N CYS A 403 12.08 -19.96 -12.51
CA CYS A 403 13.39 -19.35 -12.67
C CYS A 403 13.47 -18.47 -13.93
N ARG A 404 14.22 -17.37 -13.86
CA ARG A 404 14.52 -16.54 -15.04
C ARG A 404 16.01 -16.30 -15.14
N ASN A 405 16.51 -16.17 -16.36
CA ASN A 405 17.92 -15.87 -16.67
C ASN A 405 18.03 -14.98 -17.90
N ASP A 406 17.17 -13.97 -17.99
CA ASP A 406 17.04 -13.06 -19.12
C ASP A 406 17.67 -11.67 -18.84
N GLY A 407 18.52 -11.59 -17.82
CA GLY A 407 19.31 -10.42 -17.42
C GLY A 407 20.56 -10.81 -16.64
N SER A 408 21.35 -9.81 -16.23
CA SER A 408 22.58 -10.02 -15.45
C SER A 408 22.30 -9.92 -13.94
N ALA A 409 22.84 -10.87 -13.16
CA ALA A 409 22.78 -10.82 -11.69
C ALA A 409 23.48 -9.57 -11.11
N ASN A 410 24.44 -8.97 -11.83
CA ASN A 410 25.15 -7.77 -11.38
C ASN A 410 24.37 -6.47 -11.59
N ARG A 411 23.30 -6.49 -12.39
CA ARG A 411 22.45 -5.32 -12.59
C ARG A 411 21.42 -5.24 -11.48
N HIS A 412 21.42 -4.15 -10.72
CA HIS A 412 20.46 -3.95 -9.63
C HIS A 412 19.01 -3.98 -10.15
N ILE A 413 18.20 -4.88 -9.59
CA ILE A 413 16.75 -4.92 -9.83
C ILE A 413 15.99 -4.13 -8.75
N SER A 414 14.83 -3.60 -9.11
CA SER A 414 13.98 -2.84 -8.18
C SER A 414 12.82 -3.70 -7.68
N LEU A 415 12.90 -4.11 -6.41
CA LEU A 415 11.87 -4.80 -5.65
C LEU A 415 11.57 -4.01 -4.36
N PRO A 416 10.47 -4.29 -3.64
CA PRO A 416 10.26 -3.78 -2.29
C PRO A 416 11.47 -4.14 -1.40
N ASN A 417 12.01 -3.18 -0.66
CA ASN A 417 13.30 -3.33 0.04
C ASN A 417 13.25 -2.93 1.52
N ARG A 418 12.06 -2.87 2.10
CA ARG A 418 11.86 -2.37 3.47
C ARG A 418 11.95 -3.43 4.56
N SER A 419 11.80 -4.68 4.18
CA SER A 419 11.99 -5.83 5.06
C SER A 419 12.87 -6.86 4.35
N PRO A 420 13.59 -7.69 5.10
CA PRO A 420 14.39 -8.74 4.50
C PRO A 420 13.56 -9.74 3.70
N PHE A 421 14.18 -10.35 2.69
CA PHE A 421 13.57 -11.43 1.92
C PHE A 421 14.64 -12.29 1.25
N TYR A 422 14.21 -13.45 0.74
CA TYR A 422 15.06 -14.34 -0.05
C TYR A 422 14.64 -14.38 -1.52
N LEU A 423 15.63 -14.55 -2.38
CA LEU A 423 15.46 -15.17 -3.70
C LEU A 423 16.39 -16.37 -3.78
N PHE A 424 16.12 -17.30 -4.68
CA PHE A 424 17.04 -18.40 -4.96
C PHE A 424 18.13 -17.95 -5.93
N ARG A 425 19.38 -18.36 -5.67
CA ARG A 425 20.46 -18.27 -6.65
C ARG A 425 20.10 -19.13 -7.86
N TYR A 426 20.42 -18.66 -9.06
CA TYR A 426 20.20 -19.45 -10.29
C TYR A 426 21.49 -19.76 -11.05
N ARG A 427 21.90 -18.94 -12.02
CA ARG A 427 23.08 -19.25 -12.86
C ARG A 427 24.25 -18.31 -12.67
N GLN A 428 23.99 -17.03 -12.40
CA GLN A 428 25.01 -15.98 -12.40
C GLN A 428 25.39 -15.50 -10.98
N GLY A 429 25.19 -16.34 -9.96
CA GLY A 429 25.29 -15.93 -8.55
C GLY A 429 24.05 -15.17 -8.07
N CYS A 430 24.18 -14.47 -6.95
CA CYS A 430 23.08 -13.71 -6.36
C CYS A 430 22.75 -12.42 -7.13
N GLN A 431 21.45 -12.24 -7.40
CA GLN A 431 20.91 -11.08 -8.09
C GLN A 431 20.97 -9.81 -7.22
N LYS A 432 21.69 -8.77 -7.63
CA LYS A 432 21.71 -7.51 -6.87
C LYS A 432 20.33 -6.84 -6.84
N VAL A 433 19.89 -6.40 -5.66
CA VAL A 433 18.63 -5.65 -5.45
C VAL A 433 18.98 -4.22 -5.02
N ALA A 434 18.34 -3.24 -5.65
CA ALA A 434 18.61 -1.83 -5.37
C ALA A 434 18.29 -1.45 -3.91
N GLY A 435 19.29 -0.91 -3.21
CA GLY A 435 19.15 -0.46 -1.83
C GLY A 435 19.16 -1.59 -0.79
N MET A 436 19.67 -2.78 -1.14
CA MET A 436 19.86 -3.88 -0.21
C MET A 436 21.23 -4.51 -0.39
N ASN A 437 21.80 -4.96 0.72
CA ASN A 437 22.95 -5.87 0.75
C ASN A 437 22.46 -7.29 0.45
N VAL A 438 23.33 -8.10 -0.15
CA VAL A 438 23.05 -9.51 -0.43
C VAL A 438 24.08 -10.40 0.23
N ARG A 439 23.61 -11.41 0.95
CA ARG A 439 24.43 -12.49 1.51
C ARG A 439 23.96 -13.80 0.88
N GLU A 440 24.90 -14.54 0.29
CA GLU A 440 24.62 -15.89 -0.17
C GLU A 440 24.66 -16.84 1.01
N GLU A 441 23.66 -17.71 1.09
CA GLU A 441 23.48 -18.71 2.14
C GLU A 441 23.03 -20.02 1.49
N PHE A 442 23.32 -21.16 2.10
CA PHE A 442 22.90 -22.46 1.60
C PHE A 442 22.25 -23.30 2.69
N PHE A 443 21.43 -24.24 2.23
CA PHE A 443 20.99 -25.40 3.02
C PHE A 443 21.23 -26.65 2.18
N ARG A 444 21.86 -27.66 2.78
CA ARG A 444 22.06 -28.99 2.24
C ARG A 444 21.16 -29.95 3.02
N TRP A 445 20.30 -30.62 2.29
CA TRP A 445 19.60 -31.79 2.76
C TRP A 445 20.52 -33.00 2.60
N ASP A 446 20.61 -33.78 3.67
CA ASP A 446 21.14 -35.14 3.67
C ASP A 446 19.94 -36.06 3.45
N ASP A 447 19.68 -36.35 2.17
CA ASP A 447 18.58 -37.20 1.72
C ASP A 447 19.02 -38.67 1.74
N GLU A 448 18.09 -39.60 1.50
CA GLU A 448 18.28 -41.05 1.65
C GLU A 448 19.57 -41.59 0.98
N ASP A 449 20.32 -42.41 1.72
CA ASP A 449 21.61 -42.98 1.28
C ASP A 449 21.45 -44.27 0.44
N ASP A 450 20.28 -44.93 0.48
CA ASP A 450 19.94 -46.15 -0.26
C ASP A 450 18.86 -45.89 -1.34
N ASP A 451 18.96 -46.51 -2.52
CA ASP A 451 18.00 -46.43 -3.66
C ASP A 451 17.46 -45.02 -4.08
N ASN A 452 18.20 -43.96 -3.75
CA ASN A 452 17.83 -42.56 -3.93
C ASN A 452 17.41 -42.15 -5.36
N GLY A 453 16.17 -41.64 -5.49
CA GLY A 453 15.53 -41.14 -6.70
C GLY A 453 15.56 -39.61 -6.90
N ASN A 454 16.42 -38.89 -6.18
CA ASN A 454 16.59 -37.43 -6.25
C ASN A 454 16.71 -36.94 -7.71
N ARG A 455 15.83 -36.00 -8.10
CA ARG A 455 15.80 -35.51 -9.49
C ARG A 455 15.58 -34.02 -9.60
N ARG A 456 16.16 -33.47 -10.66
CA ARG A 456 16.04 -32.07 -11.08
C ARG A 456 15.55 -32.00 -12.50
N GLN A 457 14.54 -31.18 -12.78
CA GLN A 457 14.01 -31.01 -14.13
C GLN A 457 13.66 -29.55 -14.42
N GLY A 458 13.87 -29.13 -15.67
CA GLY A 458 13.53 -27.79 -16.13
C GLY A 458 14.37 -26.68 -15.47
N ALA A 459 13.75 -25.52 -15.27
CA ALA A 459 14.43 -24.37 -14.68
C ALA A 459 14.23 -24.33 -13.14
N HIS A 460 15.27 -24.75 -12.41
CA HIS A 460 15.27 -24.85 -10.94
C HIS A 460 16.42 -24.04 -10.31
N PRO A 461 16.38 -23.72 -8.99
CA PRO A 461 17.47 -23.07 -8.27
C PRO A 461 18.83 -23.74 -8.47
N TYR A 462 19.90 -22.98 -8.23
CA TYR A 462 21.25 -23.54 -8.21
C TYR A 462 21.33 -24.63 -7.14
N ASP A 463 21.71 -25.83 -7.58
CA ASP A 463 21.88 -27.00 -6.75
C ASP A 463 23.22 -27.65 -7.09
N ASP A 464 24.06 -27.80 -6.07
CA ASP A 464 25.37 -28.44 -6.14
C ASP A 464 25.54 -29.56 -5.11
N GLY A 465 24.43 -30.14 -4.65
CA GLY A 465 24.40 -31.28 -3.71
C GLY A 465 24.80 -32.64 -4.33
N GLY A 466 24.99 -32.72 -5.64
CA GLY A 466 25.29 -33.97 -6.33
C GLY A 466 24.05 -34.84 -6.55
N ASN A 467 24.22 -36.12 -6.91
CA ASN A 467 23.08 -36.98 -7.24
C ASN A 467 22.30 -37.46 -6.01
N SER A 468 23.00 -37.77 -4.92
CA SER A 468 22.40 -38.30 -3.68
C SER A 468 21.82 -37.22 -2.77
N ASN A 469 22.09 -35.94 -3.01
CA ASN A 469 21.69 -34.89 -2.08
C ASN A 469 21.32 -33.61 -2.81
N HIS A 470 20.59 -32.74 -2.12
CA HIS A 470 20.31 -31.39 -2.59
C HIS A 470 21.02 -30.35 -1.73
N ARG A 471 21.76 -29.43 -2.36
CA ARG A 471 22.31 -28.23 -1.70
C ARG A 471 21.87 -26.99 -2.46
N LEU A 472 20.83 -26.34 -1.94
CA LEU A 472 20.26 -25.15 -2.56
C LEU A 472 20.89 -23.88 -2.00
N HIS A 473 21.09 -22.92 -2.90
CA HIS A 473 21.66 -21.62 -2.57
C HIS A 473 20.61 -20.51 -2.64
N TYR A 474 20.64 -19.68 -1.60
CA TYR A 474 19.71 -18.62 -1.30
C TYR A 474 20.46 -17.30 -1.25
N CYS A 475 19.78 -16.23 -1.67
CA CYS A 475 20.28 -14.88 -1.62
C CYS A 475 19.43 -14.11 -0.60
N TYR A 476 19.97 -13.91 0.59
CA TYR A 476 19.35 -13.12 1.65
C TYR A 476 19.57 -11.63 1.38
N TYR A 477 18.49 -10.87 1.25
CA TYR A 477 18.56 -9.43 1.08
C TYR A 477 18.17 -8.72 2.37
N SER A 478 19.01 -7.82 2.84
CA SER A 478 18.78 -6.98 4.03
C SER A 478 19.36 -5.57 3.82
N GLN A 479 18.96 -4.62 4.66
CA GLN A 479 19.42 -3.22 4.58
C GLN A 479 20.78 -3.02 5.26
#